data_AF-A0A2E7Y691-F1
#
_entry.id   AF-A0A2E7Y691-F1
#
_cell.length_a   1.000
_cell.length_b   1.000
_cell.length_c   1.000
_cell.angle_alpha   90.00
_cell.angle_beta   90.00
_cell.angle_gamma   90.00
#
_symmetry.space_group_name_H-M   'P 1'
#
loop_
_entity.id
_entity.type
_entity.pdbx_description
1 polymer ?
#
loop_
_entity_poly.entity_id
_entity_poly.type
_entity_poly.pdbx_seq_one_letter_code
_entity_poly.pdbx_strand_id
1 'polypeptide(L)'
;MEQLETDADEALHEHILRTAQLGRQRHAPFSTLERLQPLLADRNVVRYPVEVVFDADPLQADEFACAELIGKTIAEGFRLSVHPHYEGHASALPILIAYHIPSINYGPIVTAEHAEAFGSTLLGMDAEVYYQRVCALADLIPS
;
A
#
# COMPACT_ATOMS: atom_id res chain seq x y z
N MET A 1 18.93 -12.17 21.35
CA MET A 1 18.44 -12.41 19.98
C MET A 1 17.08 -11.77 19.85
N GLU A 2 16.10 -12.15 20.69
CA GLU A 2 14.77 -11.50 20.76
C GLU A 2 14.80 -9.98 20.91
N GLN A 3 15.63 -9.41 21.79
CA GLN A 3 15.70 -7.94 21.96
C GLN A 3 16.12 -7.20 20.67
N LEU A 4 17.03 -7.77 19.88
CA LEU A 4 17.51 -7.14 18.64
C LEU A 4 16.44 -7.19 17.54
N GLU A 5 15.60 -8.23 17.53
CA GLU A 5 14.50 -8.38 16.58
C GLU A 5 13.38 -7.39 16.89
N THR A 6 13.03 -7.23 18.18
CA THR A 6 12.07 -6.21 18.63
C THR A 6 12.56 -4.79 18.29
N ASP A 7 13.82 -4.47 18.59
CA ASP A 7 14.38 -3.15 18.29
C ASP A 7 14.38 -2.85 16.77
N ALA A 8 14.62 -3.88 15.94
CA ALA A 8 14.61 -3.74 14.48
C ALA A 8 13.19 -3.52 13.93
N ASP A 9 12.20 -4.21 14.49
CA ASP A 9 10.78 -4.07 14.14
C ASP A 9 10.27 -2.67 14.51
N GLU A 10 10.53 -2.20 15.74
CA GLU A 10 10.17 -0.84 16.18
C GLU A 10 10.80 0.23 15.29
N ALA A 11 12.08 0.09 14.95
CA ALA A 11 12.77 1.02 14.05
C ALA A 11 12.16 1.04 12.64
N LEU A 12 11.74 -0.12 12.12
CA LEU A 12 11.03 -0.22 10.84
C LEU A 12 9.67 0.46 10.93
N HIS A 13 8.90 0.18 11.98
CA HIS A 13 7.60 0.77 12.23
C HIS A 13 7.66 2.31 12.27
N GLU A 14 8.58 2.88 13.04
CA GLU A 14 8.80 4.33 13.09
C GLU A 14 9.21 4.92 11.73
N HIS A 15 10.02 4.20 10.96
CA HIS A 15 10.41 4.63 9.62
C HIS A 15 9.21 4.64 8.66
N ILE A 16 8.36 3.62 8.72
CA ILE A 16 7.13 3.51 7.94
C ILE A 16 6.19 4.67 8.25
N LEU A 17 5.96 4.98 9.53
CA LEU A 17 5.13 6.11 9.95
C LEU A 17 5.67 7.44 9.44
N ARG A 18 6.97 7.70 9.58
CA ARG A 18 7.60 8.93 9.07
C ARG A 18 7.47 9.05 7.56
N THR A 19 7.61 7.94 6.84
CA THR A 19 7.48 7.89 5.38
C THR A 19 6.04 8.21 4.95
N ALA A 20 5.05 7.63 5.63
CA ALA A 20 3.64 7.91 5.40
C ALA A 20 3.28 9.38 5.68
N GLN A 21 3.77 9.94 6.79
CA GLN A 21 3.58 11.35 7.14
C GLN A 21 4.16 12.29 6.08
N LEU A 22 5.37 11.98 5.60
CA LEU A 22 6.00 12.72 4.50
C LEU A 22 5.14 12.68 3.23
N GLY A 23 4.66 11.50 2.86
CA GLY A 23 3.77 11.32 1.72
C GLY A 23 2.49 12.14 1.84
N ARG A 24 1.85 12.10 3.01
CA ARG A 24 0.66 12.90 3.29
C ARG A 24 0.93 14.40 3.19
N GLN A 25 1.99 14.89 3.84
CA GLN A 25 2.32 16.32 3.85
C GLN A 25 2.59 16.87 2.45
N ARG A 26 3.16 16.06 1.55
CA ARG A 26 3.52 16.49 0.19
C ARG A 26 2.40 16.34 -0.83
N HIS A 27 1.62 15.28 -0.72
CA HIS A 27 0.76 14.82 -1.84
C HIS A 27 -0.73 14.75 -1.49
N ALA A 28 -1.12 14.88 -0.22
CA ALA A 28 -2.53 14.93 0.14
C ALA A 28 -3.23 16.16 -0.51
N PRO A 29 -4.55 16.07 -0.80
CA PRO A 29 -5.46 14.97 -0.51
C PRO A 29 -5.47 13.84 -1.55
N PHE A 30 -5.79 12.62 -1.10
CA PHE A 30 -5.89 11.42 -1.94
C PHE A 30 -7.35 11.03 -2.16
N SER A 31 -7.99 11.60 -3.17
CA SER A 31 -9.41 11.34 -3.48
C SER A 31 -9.63 10.43 -4.69
N THR A 32 -8.60 10.26 -5.54
CA THR A 32 -8.65 9.47 -6.78
C THR A 32 -7.28 8.87 -7.10
N LEU A 33 -7.21 7.96 -8.07
CA LEU A 33 -5.95 7.38 -8.55
C LEU A 33 -5.00 8.43 -9.15
N GLU A 34 -5.53 9.39 -9.91
CA GLU A 34 -4.72 10.47 -10.51
C GLU A 34 -4.05 11.32 -9.44
N ARG A 35 -4.70 11.49 -8.28
CA ARG A 35 -4.13 12.20 -7.12
C ARG A 35 -3.06 11.36 -6.39
N LEU A 36 -3.05 10.04 -6.57
CA LEU A 36 -2.00 9.17 -6.05
C LEU A 36 -0.77 9.11 -6.96
N GLN A 37 -0.89 9.42 -8.26
CA GLN A 37 0.25 9.32 -9.19
C GLN A 37 1.49 10.12 -8.73
N PRO A 38 1.38 11.37 -8.23
CA PRO A 38 2.53 12.10 -7.70
C PRO A 38 3.18 11.41 -6.50
N LEU A 39 2.39 10.77 -5.63
CA LEU A 39 2.88 9.97 -4.50
C LEU A 39 3.64 8.74 -4.99
N LEU A 40 3.07 7.99 -5.93
CA LEU A 40 3.68 6.79 -6.53
C LEU A 40 4.97 7.12 -7.30
N ALA A 41 5.12 8.36 -7.76
CA ALA A 41 6.33 8.87 -8.40
C ALA A 41 7.41 9.35 -7.42
N ASP A 42 7.05 9.71 -6.17
CA ASP A 42 7.98 10.23 -5.17
C ASP A 42 8.81 9.10 -4.54
N ARG A 43 10.09 9.01 -4.93
CA ARG A 43 11.02 7.98 -4.44
C ARG A 43 11.37 8.09 -2.96
N ASN A 44 11.02 9.20 -2.30
CA ASN A 44 11.16 9.33 -0.85
C ASN A 44 10.02 8.62 -0.11
N VAL A 45 8.94 8.25 -0.80
CA VAL A 45 7.74 7.63 -0.21
C VAL A 45 7.52 6.24 -0.79
N VAL A 46 7.61 6.09 -2.11
CA VAL A 46 7.50 4.82 -2.82
C VAL A 46 8.85 4.53 -3.48
N ARG A 47 9.62 3.61 -2.90
CA ARG A 47 11.03 3.38 -3.24
C ARG A 47 11.24 2.89 -4.67
N TYR A 48 10.32 2.08 -5.17
CA TYR A 48 10.41 1.47 -6.50
C TYR A 48 9.26 1.90 -7.40
N PRO A 49 9.45 1.99 -8.72
CA PRO A 49 8.37 2.31 -9.66
C PRO A 49 7.17 1.37 -9.46
N VAL A 50 5.95 1.91 -9.52
CA VAL A 50 4.72 1.14 -9.39
C VAL A 50 3.82 1.47 -10.56
N GLU A 51 3.46 0.46 -11.35
CA GLU A 51 2.40 0.50 -12.34
C GLU A 51 1.13 -0.06 -11.68
N VAL A 52 0.04 0.72 -11.66
CA VAL A 52 -1.26 0.23 -11.17
C VAL A 52 -2.10 -0.21 -12.36
N VAL A 53 -2.60 -1.43 -12.33
CA VAL A 53 -3.48 -1.99 -13.37
C VAL A 53 -4.74 -2.58 -12.75
N PHE A 54 -5.82 -2.67 -13.53
CA PHE A 54 -7.03 -3.37 -13.14
C PHE A 54 -7.05 -4.73 -13.81
N ASP A 55 -6.63 -5.75 -13.07
CA ASP A 55 -6.45 -7.12 -13.58
C ASP A 55 -6.65 -8.11 -12.43
N ALA A 56 -7.52 -9.09 -12.65
CA ALA A 56 -7.82 -10.16 -11.69
C ALA A 56 -7.01 -11.43 -11.95
N ASP A 57 -6.40 -11.59 -13.13
CA ASP A 57 -5.67 -12.80 -13.50
C ASP A 57 -4.56 -13.21 -12.49
N PRO A 58 -3.78 -12.27 -11.90
CA PRO A 58 -2.75 -12.64 -10.92
C PRO A 58 -3.28 -12.80 -9.49
N LEU A 59 -4.53 -12.43 -9.22
CA LEU A 59 -5.10 -12.42 -7.86
C LEU A 59 -5.49 -13.83 -7.44
N GLN A 60 -5.20 -14.18 -6.19
CA GLN A 60 -5.77 -15.37 -5.56
C GLN A 60 -7.23 -15.13 -5.16
N ALA A 61 -7.94 -16.21 -4.85
CA ALA A 61 -9.24 -16.11 -4.21
C ALA A 61 -9.13 -15.26 -2.95
N ASP A 62 -10.04 -14.30 -2.78
CA ASP A 62 -10.10 -13.33 -1.68
C ASP A 62 -9.05 -12.20 -1.71
N GLU A 63 -8.22 -12.09 -2.75
CA GLU A 63 -7.29 -10.96 -2.92
C GLU A 63 -7.94 -9.78 -3.66
N PHE A 64 -7.82 -8.58 -3.07
CA PHE A 64 -8.24 -7.33 -3.73
C PHE A 64 -7.17 -6.67 -4.57
N ALA A 65 -5.91 -6.96 -4.27
CA ALA A 65 -4.78 -6.52 -5.06
C ALA A 65 -3.54 -7.35 -4.73
N CYS A 66 -2.63 -7.44 -5.70
CA CYS A 66 -1.35 -8.12 -5.57
C CYS A 66 -0.25 -7.29 -6.23
N ALA A 67 0.92 -7.21 -5.59
CA ALA A 67 2.09 -6.51 -6.10
C ALA A 67 3.14 -7.52 -6.58
N GLU A 68 3.42 -7.51 -7.89
CA GLU A 68 4.38 -8.42 -8.52
C GLU A 68 5.52 -7.64 -9.18
N LEU A 69 6.70 -8.25 -9.26
CA LEU A 69 7.82 -7.67 -9.99
C LEU A 69 7.56 -7.71 -11.50
N ILE A 70 7.81 -6.60 -12.19
CA ILE A 70 7.70 -6.54 -13.66
C ILE A 70 8.90 -7.24 -14.33
N GLY A 71 10.04 -7.26 -13.64
CA GLY A 71 11.31 -7.77 -14.18
C GLY A 71 12.03 -8.74 -13.26
N LYS A 72 13.34 -8.85 -13.46
CA LYS A 72 14.24 -9.71 -12.66
C LYS A 72 14.71 -9.04 -11.38
N THR A 73 14.57 -7.72 -11.29
CA THR A 73 15.06 -6.93 -10.16
C THR A 73 14.01 -5.95 -9.65
N ILE A 74 14.06 -5.66 -8.35
CA ILE A 74 13.23 -4.63 -7.68
C ILE A 74 13.36 -3.24 -8.30
N ALA A 75 14.50 -2.95 -8.95
CA ALA A 75 14.75 -1.67 -9.62
C ALA A 75 13.91 -1.48 -10.89
N GLU A 76 13.47 -2.57 -11.52
CA GLU A 76 12.57 -2.54 -12.68
C GLU A 76 11.11 -2.22 -12.28
N GLY A 77 10.81 -2.27 -10.98
CA GLY A 77 9.53 -1.86 -10.42
C GLY A 77 8.52 -2.99 -10.27
N PHE A 78 7.35 -2.60 -9.82
CA PHE A 78 6.25 -3.48 -9.47
C PHE A 78 5.01 -3.14 -10.29
N ARG A 79 4.26 -4.18 -10.66
CA ARG A 79 2.88 -4.07 -11.08
C ARG A 79 2.00 -4.35 -9.87
N LEU A 80 1.17 -3.38 -9.50
CA LEU A 80 0.12 -3.53 -8.54
C LEU A 80 -1.18 -3.79 -9.30
N SER A 81 -1.55 -5.06 -9.41
CA SER A 81 -2.81 -5.49 -10.00
C SER A 81 -3.90 -5.34 -8.95
N VAL A 82 -4.90 -4.52 -9.23
CA VAL A 82 -6.07 -4.29 -8.38
C VAL A 82 -7.28 -4.97 -9.02
N HIS A 83 -8.13 -5.60 -8.21
CA HIS A 83 -9.31 -6.30 -8.73
C HIS A 83 -10.18 -5.36 -9.59
N PRO A 84 -10.60 -5.74 -10.81
CA PRO A 84 -11.35 -4.88 -11.73
C PRO A 84 -12.68 -4.35 -11.17
N HIS A 85 -13.23 -5.00 -10.15
CA HIS A 85 -14.38 -4.49 -9.39
C HIS A 85 -14.19 -3.03 -8.92
N TYR A 86 -12.96 -2.62 -8.59
CA TYR A 86 -12.68 -1.25 -8.14
C TYR A 86 -12.37 -0.27 -9.26
N GLU A 87 -12.43 -0.69 -10.52
CA GLU A 87 -12.33 0.23 -11.65
C GLU A 87 -13.49 1.24 -11.56
N GLY A 88 -13.16 2.53 -11.46
CA GLY A 88 -14.14 3.61 -11.23
C GLY A 88 -14.53 3.87 -9.76
N HIS A 89 -14.11 3.03 -8.80
CA HIS A 89 -14.32 3.27 -7.37
C HIS A 89 -13.24 4.18 -6.78
N ALA A 90 -13.24 5.46 -7.20
CA ALA A 90 -12.15 6.40 -6.93
C ALA A 90 -11.75 6.54 -5.45
N SER A 91 -12.71 6.42 -4.52
CA SER A 91 -12.45 6.51 -3.07
C SER A 91 -11.85 5.24 -2.46
N ALA A 92 -11.99 4.08 -3.11
CA ALA A 92 -11.42 2.82 -2.64
C ALA A 92 -9.92 2.74 -2.95
N LEU A 93 -9.51 3.24 -4.12
CA LEU A 93 -8.14 3.07 -4.63
C LEU A 93 -7.05 3.60 -3.68
N PRO A 94 -7.18 4.78 -3.05
CA PRO A 94 -6.19 5.22 -2.06
C PRO A 94 -6.01 4.27 -0.88
N ILE A 95 -7.09 3.62 -0.46
CA ILE A 95 -7.09 2.67 0.67
C ILE A 95 -6.36 1.40 0.25
N LEU A 96 -6.76 0.80 -0.88
CA LEU A 96 -6.15 -0.44 -1.36
C LEU A 96 -4.67 -0.24 -1.71
N ILE A 97 -4.34 0.81 -2.47
CA ILE A 97 -2.96 1.06 -2.92
C ILE A 97 -2.04 1.37 -1.74
N ALA A 98 -2.50 2.17 -0.77
CA ALA A 98 -1.68 2.50 0.39
C ALA A 98 -1.29 1.27 1.21
N TYR A 99 -2.17 0.26 1.29
CA TYR A 99 -1.91 -1.00 1.99
C TYR A 99 -0.71 -1.77 1.41
N HIS A 100 -0.46 -1.68 0.10
CA HIS A 100 0.64 -2.42 -0.55
C HIS A 100 1.98 -1.67 -0.58
N ILE A 101 2.01 -0.36 -0.34
CA ILE A 101 3.25 0.44 -0.45
C ILE A 101 4.36 -0.06 0.49
N PRO A 102 4.11 -0.41 1.76
CA PRO A 102 5.15 -0.95 2.62
C PRO A 102 5.79 -2.22 2.06
N SER A 103 4.99 -3.20 1.62
CA SER A 103 5.50 -4.45 1.05
C SER A 103 6.32 -4.20 -0.21
N ILE A 104 5.93 -3.24 -1.04
CA ILE A 104 6.73 -2.79 -2.21
C ILE A 104 8.07 -2.22 -1.75
N ASN A 105 8.08 -1.38 -0.72
CA ASN A 105 9.28 -0.68 -0.26
C ASN A 105 10.29 -1.57 0.48
N TYR A 106 9.80 -2.49 1.29
CA TYR A 106 10.62 -3.21 2.28
C TYR A 106 10.54 -4.73 2.13
N GLY A 107 9.65 -5.25 1.28
CA GLY A 107 9.52 -6.68 1.01
C GLY A 107 8.89 -7.45 2.18
N PRO A 108 9.23 -8.74 2.34
CA PRO A 108 8.50 -9.68 3.20
C PRO A 108 8.68 -9.47 4.70
N ILE A 109 9.53 -8.53 5.13
CA ILE A 109 9.66 -8.14 6.54
C ILE A 109 8.44 -7.32 7.02
N VAL A 110 7.64 -6.80 6.09
CA VAL A 110 6.43 -6.04 6.39
C VAL A 110 5.34 -6.97 6.88
N THR A 111 4.66 -6.53 7.94
CA THR A 111 3.52 -7.21 8.54
C THR A 111 2.23 -6.46 8.17
N ALA A 112 1.07 -7.05 8.48
CA ALA A 112 -0.22 -6.36 8.31
C ALA A 112 -0.27 -5.05 9.13
N GLU A 113 0.23 -5.07 10.37
CA GLU A 113 0.30 -3.88 11.24
C GLU A 113 1.11 -2.75 10.60
N HIS A 114 2.21 -3.07 9.91
CA HIS A 114 3.00 -2.09 9.15
C HIS A 114 2.22 -1.50 7.98
N ALA A 115 1.48 -2.33 7.24
CA ALA A 115 0.62 -1.90 6.13
C ALA A 115 -0.50 -0.97 6.61
N GLU A 116 -1.17 -1.33 7.70
CA GLU A 116 -2.23 -0.56 8.34
C GLU A 116 -1.71 0.78 8.89
N ALA A 117 -0.58 0.76 9.59
CA ALA A 117 0.06 1.95 10.13
C ALA A 117 0.43 2.93 9.03
N PHE A 118 0.99 2.44 7.92
CA PHE A 118 1.30 3.28 6.76
C PHE A 118 0.05 3.89 6.16
N GLY A 119 -0.95 3.07 5.84
CA GLY A 119 -2.14 3.52 5.12
C GLY A 119 -3.01 4.48 5.91
N SER A 120 -3.26 4.17 7.18
CA SER A 120 -3.98 5.08 8.09
C SER A 120 -3.27 6.42 8.24
N THR A 121 -1.95 6.41 8.45
CA THR A 121 -1.14 7.62 8.58
C THR A 121 -1.12 8.45 7.30
N LEU A 122 -0.93 7.79 6.15
CA LEU A 122 -0.88 8.43 4.83
C LEU A 122 -2.21 9.11 4.51
N LEU A 123 -3.32 8.42 4.73
CA LEU A 123 -4.66 8.95 4.42
C LEU A 123 -5.20 9.87 5.53
N GLY A 124 -4.56 9.88 6.70
CA GLY A 124 -4.99 10.67 7.84
C GLY A 124 -6.23 10.16 8.52
N MET A 125 -6.38 8.84 8.55
CA MET A 125 -7.46 8.13 9.20
C MET A 125 -6.98 7.59 10.54
N ASP A 126 -7.92 7.34 11.43
CA ASP A 126 -7.67 6.47 12.57
C ASP A 126 -7.33 5.04 12.08
N ALA A 127 -6.43 4.35 12.78
CA ALA A 127 -5.93 3.04 12.36
C ALA A 127 -7.05 1.99 12.29
N GLU A 128 -7.93 1.95 13.29
CA GLU A 128 -9.07 1.03 13.33
C GLU A 128 -10.04 1.33 12.19
N VAL A 129 -10.30 2.61 11.93
CA VAL A 129 -11.15 3.03 10.80
C VAL A 129 -10.54 2.59 9.47
N TYR A 130 -9.23 2.74 9.29
CA TYR A 130 -8.55 2.31 8.08
C TYR A 130 -8.61 0.79 7.90
N TYR A 131 -8.32 0.02 8.96
CA TYR A 131 -8.43 -1.44 8.95
C TYR A 131 -9.83 -1.91 8.56
N GLN A 132 -10.87 -1.36 9.21
CA GLN A 132 -12.26 -1.69 8.88
C GLN A 132 -12.62 -1.37 7.43
N ARG A 133 -12.05 -0.29 6.85
CA ARG A 133 -12.25 0.03 5.43
C ARG A 133 -11.56 -0.98 4.52
N VAL A 134 -10.35 -1.42 4.84
CA VAL A 134 -9.65 -2.47 4.08
C VAL A 134 -10.47 -3.76 4.09
N CYS A 135 -10.90 -4.24 5.26
CA CYS A 135 -11.74 -5.43 5.37
C CYS A 135 -13.06 -5.30 4.60
N ALA A 136 -13.77 -4.19 4.80
CA ALA A 136 -15.03 -3.95 4.12
C ALA A 136 -14.86 -3.87 2.60
N LEU A 137 -13.72 -3.38 2.10
CA LEU A 137 -13.44 -3.43 0.67
C LEU A 137 -13.18 -4.86 0.22
N ALA A 138 -12.31 -5.61 0.91
CA ALA A 138 -12.01 -7.01 0.57
C ALA A 138 -13.29 -7.86 0.48
N ASP A 139 -14.24 -7.68 1.40
CA ASP A 139 -15.52 -8.40 1.43
C ASP A 139 -16.47 -8.06 0.25
N LEU A 140 -16.21 -7.00 -0.51
CA LEU A 140 -17.02 -6.61 -1.68
C LEU A 140 -16.61 -7.35 -2.96
N ILE A 141 -15.52 -8.11 -2.94
CA ILE A 141 -15.06 -8.83 -4.12
C ILE A 141 -16.01 -9.99 -4.39
N PRO A 142 -16.57 -10.08 -5.62
CA PRO A 142 -17.39 -11.21 -5.99
C PRO A 142 -16.57 -12.50 -6.00
N SER A 143 -17.16 -13.57 -5.48
CA SER A 143 -16.61 -14.94 -5.58
C SER A 143 -16.76 -15.54 -6.98
#